data_AF-A0A4Q5QFR3-F1
#
_entry.id   AF-A0A4Q5QFR3-F1
#
_cell.length_a   1.000
_cell.length_b   1.000
_cell.length_c   1.000
_cell.angle_alpha   90.00
_cell.angle_beta   90.00
_cell.angle_gamma   90.00
#
_symmetry.space_group_name_H-M   'P 1'
#
loop_
_entity.id
_entity.type
_entity.pdbx_description
1 polymer ?
#
loop_
_entity_poly.entity_id
_entity_poly.type
_entity_poly.pdbx_seq_one_letter_code
_entity_poly.pdbx_strand_id
1 'polypeptide(L)'
;MVFTLWVLLFVAQPTFVARGSITLHRRIGWIGAILAAAMLVMGVAATLYAIRYDIVPSFFPRPIFLTMNLIGIAVFAGLVGAGVAFRHRAEWHKRLMLCATISILGPGLGRLLPMGSFGSAAPLVMFGVIGAFACAGPAMDLITRRRVHNAYYWGVATILLSMVVIGPIAFSPPGLALLKAVETTPPR
;
A
#
# COMPACT_ATOMS: atom_id res chain seq x y z
N MET A 1 -0.51 12.42 8.12
CA MET A 1 0.14 12.17 9.43
C MET A 1 0.27 10.68 9.75
N VAL A 2 -0.82 9.90 9.80
CA VAL A 2 -0.75 8.45 10.14
C VAL A 2 0.15 7.62 9.20
N PHE A 3 0.09 7.87 7.88
CA PHE A 3 0.95 7.20 6.89
C PHE A 3 2.43 7.60 7.01
N THR A 4 2.70 8.86 7.35
CA THR A 4 4.07 9.33 7.62
C THR A 4 4.64 8.65 8.86
N LEU A 5 3.83 8.56 9.92
CA LEU A 5 4.21 7.85 11.15
C LEU A 5 4.50 6.37 10.88
N TRP A 6 3.73 5.72 10.01
CA TRP A 6 4.01 4.34 9.59
C TRP A 6 5.40 4.20 8.96
N VAL A 7 5.75 5.08 8.02
CA VAL A 7 7.07 5.04 7.38
C VAL A 7 8.19 5.24 8.41
N LEU A 8 8.03 6.21 9.33
CA LEU A 8 8.99 6.44 10.41
C LEU A 8 9.16 5.21 11.31
N LEU A 9 8.05 4.58 11.72
CA LEU A 9 8.09 3.35 12.50
C LEU A 9 8.74 2.21 11.72
N PHE A 10 8.36 2.00 10.45
CA PHE A 10 8.92 0.96 9.60
C PHE A 10 10.45 1.08 9.49
N VAL A 11 10.98 2.29 9.31
CA VAL A 11 12.43 2.54 9.26
C VAL A 11 13.10 2.40 10.63
N ALA A 12 12.42 2.80 11.72
CA ALA A 12 12.97 2.70 13.07
C ALA A 12 13.05 1.25 13.57
N GLN A 13 12.12 0.37 13.19
CA GLN A 13 12.00 -0.99 13.72
C GLN A 13 13.29 -1.84 13.57
N PRO A 14 13.96 -1.87 12.40
CA PRO A 14 15.24 -2.57 12.26
C PRO A 14 16.35 -2.03 13.18
N THR A 15 16.32 -0.74 13.55
CA THR A 15 17.36 -0.14 14.40
C THR A 15 17.33 -0.70 15.83
N PHE A 16 16.14 -1.01 16.35
CA PHE A 16 16.02 -1.65 17.67
C PHE A 16 16.62 -3.04 17.67
N VAL A 17 16.43 -3.80 16.59
CA VAL A 17 17.04 -5.13 16.41
C VAL A 17 18.55 -5.02 16.29
N ALA A 18 19.05 -4.09 15.48
CA ALA A 18 20.49 -3.86 15.31
C ALA A 18 21.18 -3.43 16.63
N ARG A 19 20.47 -2.71 17.49
CA ARG A 19 20.92 -2.35 18.86
C ARG A 19 20.71 -3.46 19.90
N GLY A 20 20.30 -4.65 19.49
CA GLY A 20 20.11 -5.81 20.37
C GLY A 20 18.78 -5.85 21.16
N SER A 21 17.87 -4.88 20.96
CA SER A 21 16.62 -4.78 21.71
C SER A 21 15.42 -5.36 20.96
N ILE A 22 15.32 -6.69 20.94
CA ILE A 22 14.16 -7.42 20.38
C ILE A 22 12.89 -7.11 21.17
N THR A 23 13.00 -6.90 22.48
CA THR A 23 11.86 -6.54 23.34
C THR A 23 11.24 -5.21 22.91
N LEU A 24 12.06 -4.20 22.60
CA LEU A 24 11.58 -2.90 22.14
C LEU A 24 10.94 -3.00 20.76
N HIS A 25 11.56 -3.75 19.83
CA HIS A 25 10.97 -4.07 18.53
C HIS A 25 9.56 -4.67 18.68
N ARG A 26 9.39 -5.64 19.58
CA ARG A 26 8.08 -6.29 19.80
C ARG A 26 7.05 -5.35 20.44
N ARG A 27 7.44 -4.53 21.41
CA ARG A 27 6.53 -3.57 22.07
C ARG A 27 6.05 -2.49 21.09
N ILE A 28 6.99 -1.85 20.38
CA ILE A 28 6.64 -0.82 19.38
C ILE A 28 5.96 -1.47 18.17
N GLY A 29 6.26 -2.72 17.86
CA GLY A 29 5.60 -3.49 16.79
C GLY A 29 4.09 -3.56 16.97
N TRP A 30 3.60 -3.71 18.21
CA TRP A 30 2.16 -3.67 18.50
C TRP A 30 1.54 -2.29 18.30
N ILE A 31 2.28 -1.22 18.62
CA ILE A 31 1.87 0.16 18.26
C ILE A 31 1.75 0.29 16.75
N GLY A 32 2.71 -0.29 16.00
CA GLY A 32 2.65 -0.38 14.54
C GLY A 32 1.40 -1.13 14.05
N ALA A 33 1.04 -2.26 14.65
CA ALA A 33 -0.16 -3.01 14.28
C ALA A 33 -1.46 -2.21 14.50
N ILE A 34 -1.56 -1.50 15.63
CA ILE A 34 -2.69 -0.59 15.90
C ILE A 34 -2.72 0.55 14.88
N LEU A 35 -1.55 1.12 14.56
CA LEU A 35 -1.44 2.17 13.54
C LEU A 35 -1.88 1.66 12.16
N ALA A 36 -1.53 0.43 11.77
CA ALA A 36 -1.98 -0.17 10.52
C ALA A 36 -3.51 -0.31 10.46
N ALA A 37 -4.14 -0.70 11.58
CA ALA A 37 -5.60 -0.75 11.67
C ALA A 37 -6.23 0.65 11.54
N ALA A 38 -5.63 1.67 12.17
CA ALA A 38 -6.07 3.06 12.01
C ALA A 38 -5.88 3.55 10.55
N MET A 39 -4.79 3.17 9.89
CA MET A 39 -4.55 3.50 8.47
C MET A 39 -5.59 2.87 7.55
N LEU A 40 -6.08 1.66 7.86
CA LEU A 40 -7.15 1.03 7.09
C LEU A 40 -8.42 1.90 7.11
N VAL A 41 -8.87 2.27 8.31
CA VAL A 41 -10.05 3.13 8.48
C VAL A 41 -9.84 4.49 7.83
N MET A 42 -8.70 5.14 8.08
CA MET A 42 -8.38 6.46 7.56
C MET A 42 -8.20 6.47 6.03
N GLY A 43 -7.64 5.41 5.44
CA GLY A 43 -7.44 5.28 4.00
C GLY A 43 -8.77 5.19 3.26
N VAL A 44 -9.68 4.35 3.76
CA VAL A 44 -11.05 4.25 3.24
C VAL A 44 -11.77 5.60 3.42
N ALA A 45 -11.76 6.17 4.63
CA ALA A 45 -12.43 7.44 4.90
C ALA A 45 -11.91 8.58 4.01
N ALA A 46 -10.60 8.71 3.84
CA ALA A 46 -9.99 9.74 2.99
C ALA A 46 -10.36 9.56 1.51
N THR A 47 -10.45 8.33 1.03
CA THR A 47 -10.84 8.05 -0.36
C THR A 47 -12.30 8.42 -0.60
N LEU A 48 -13.20 8.00 0.30
CA LEU A 48 -14.62 8.34 0.21
C LEU A 48 -14.84 9.84 0.33
N TYR A 49 -14.13 10.50 1.25
CA TYR A 49 -14.14 11.96 1.38
C TYR A 49 -13.71 12.63 0.07
N ALA A 50 -12.61 12.18 -0.54
CA ALA A 50 -12.11 12.77 -1.77
C ALA A 50 -13.09 12.65 -2.96
N ILE A 51 -13.81 11.52 -3.07
CA ILE A 51 -14.88 11.35 -4.07
C ILE A 51 -16.03 12.33 -3.78
N ARG A 52 -16.52 12.37 -2.54
CA ARG A 52 -17.72 13.16 -2.16
C ARG A 52 -17.53 14.65 -2.34
N TYR A 53 -16.34 15.16 -2.01
CA TYR A 53 -16.04 16.58 -2.07
C TYR A 53 -15.34 17.01 -3.37
N ASP A 54 -15.29 16.11 -4.36
CA ASP A 54 -14.70 16.36 -5.69
C ASP A 54 -13.26 16.90 -5.64
N ILE A 55 -12.47 16.40 -4.69
CA ILE A 55 -11.03 16.72 -4.55
C ILE A 55 -10.13 15.58 -5.03
N VAL A 56 -10.66 14.77 -5.95
CA VAL A 56 -9.88 13.73 -6.63
C VAL A 56 -8.79 14.41 -7.46
N PRO A 57 -7.52 13.97 -7.37
CA PRO A 57 -6.48 14.54 -8.20
C PRO A 57 -6.83 14.40 -9.69
N SER A 58 -6.71 15.49 -10.44
CA SER A 58 -7.16 15.59 -11.85
C SER A 58 -6.53 14.58 -12.81
N PHE A 59 -5.38 14.00 -12.43
CA PHE A 59 -4.69 12.96 -13.19
C PHE A 59 -5.25 11.54 -12.97
N PHE A 60 -6.30 11.38 -12.18
CA PHE A 60 -7.02 10.11 -12.02
C PHE A 60 -8.46 10.18 -12.52
N PRO A 61 -8.90 9.18 -13.31
CA PRO A 61 -10.32 8.88 -13.42
C PRO A 61 -10.89 8.51 -12.04
N ARG A 62 -12.05 9.07 -11.66
CA ARG A 62 -12.71 8.81 -10.36
C ARG A 62 -12.92 7.30 -10.08
N PRO A 63 -13.35 6.45 -11.05
CA PRO A 63 -13.47 5.01 -10.80
C PRO A 63 -12.13 4.34 -10.45
N ILE A 64 -11.06 4.73 -11.13
CA ILE A 64 -9.70 4.22 -10.88
C ILE A 64 -9.21 4.69 -9.52
N PHE A 65 -9.39 5.97 -9.19
CA PHE A 65 -8.99 6.51 -7.88
C PHE A 65 -9.66 5.76 -6.73
N LEU A 66 -10.99 5.60 -6.78
CA LEU A 66 -11.74 4.88 -5.75
C LEU A 66 -11.25 3.43 -5.62
N THR A 67 -11.24 2.70 -6.73
CA THR A 67 -10.90 1.27 -6.74
C THR A 67 -9.46 1.02 -6.32
N MET A 68 -8.51 1.80 -6.85
CA MET A 68 -7.09 1.70 -6.53
C MET A 68 -6.83 1.91 -5.04
N ASN A 69 -7.44 2.92 -4.42
CA ASN A 69 -7.20 3.18 -3.00
C ASN A 69 -7.84 2.11 -2.10
N LEU A 70 -9.05 1.63 -2.42
CA LEU A 70 -9.70 0.57 -1.64
C LEU A 70 -8.96 -0.77 -1.75
N ILE A 71 -8.53 -1.14 -2.96
CA ILE A 71 -7.72 -2.35 -3.16
C ILE A 71 -6.35 -2.18 -2.51
N GLY A 72 -5.69 -1.03 -2.69
CA GLY A 72 -4.38 -0.76 -2.10
C GLY A 72 -4.38 -0.86 -0.58
N ILE A 73 -5.40 -0.32 0.10
CA ILE A 73 -5.49 -0.42 1.57
C ILE A 73 -5.85 -1.83 2.04
N ALA A 74 -6.61 -2.60 1.25
CA ALA A 74 -6.89 -4.00 1.54
C ALA A 74 -5.62 -4.87 1.38
N VAL A 75 -4.84 -4.64 0.31
CA VAL A 75 -3.53 -5.30 0.09
C VAL A 75 -2.57 -4.99 1.23
N PHE A 76 -2.48 -3.72 1.64
CA PHE A 76 -1.69 -3.30 2.79
C PHE A 76 -2.08 -4.07 4.05
N ALA A 77 -3.37 -4.04 4.41
CA ALA A 77 -3.87 -4.70 5.61
C ALA A 77 -3.61 -6.21 5.57
N GLY A 78 -3.83 -6.86 4.43
CA GLY A 78 -3.56 -8.27 4.22
C GLY A 78 -2.08 -8.63 4.38
N LEU A 79 -1.18 -7.84 3.78
CA LEU A 79 0.27 -8.06 3.87
C LEU A 79 0.83 -7.76 5.27
N VAL A 80 0.33 -6.72 5.96
CA VAL A 80 0.67 -6.48 7.38
C VAL A 80 0.17 -7.64 8.23
N GLY A 81 -1.08 -8.06 8.07
CA GLY A 81 -1.66 -9.19 8.79
C GLY A 81 -0.84 -10.47 8.61
N ALA A 82 -0.47 -10.80 7.36
CA ALA A 82 0.41 -11.91 7.06
C ALA A 82 1.80 -11.73 7.68
N GLY A 83 2.39 -10.53 7.59
CA GLY A 83 3.67 -10.21 8.24
C GLY A 83 3.65 -10.44 9.75
N VAL A 84 2.57 -10.03 10.43
CA VAL A 84 2.37 -10.23 11.87
C VAL A 84 2.09 -11.70 12.22
N ALA A 85 1.37 -12.44 11.38
CA ALA A 85 1.16 -13.87 11.54
C ALA A 85 2.47 -14.66 11.44
N PHE A 86 3.33 -14.28 10.49
CA PHE A 86 4.66 -14.87 10.29
C PHE A 86 5.76 -14.19 11.11
N ARG A 87 5.44 -13.44 12.18
CA ARG A 87 6.43 -12.74 13.04
C ARG A 87 7.50 -13.64 13.66
N HIS A 88 7.21 -14.93 13.83
CA HIS A 88 8.17 -15.93 14.33
C HIS A 88 9.13 -16.44 13.25
N ARG A 89 8.90 -16.09 11.97
CA ARG A 89 9.77 -16.40 10.83
C ARG A 89 10.34 -15.10 10.28
N ALA A 90 11.46 -14.63 10.86
CA ALA A 90 12.03 -13.31 10.58
C ALA A 90 12.20 -13.00 9.08
N GLU A 91 12.62 -14.00 8.28
CA GLU A 91 12.78 -13.85 6.83
C GLU A 91 11.45 -13.58 6.10
N TRP A 92 10.35 -14.18 6.54
CA TRP A 92 9.00 -13.89 6.02
C TRP A 92 8.51 -12.53 6.50
N HIS A 93 8.60 -12.28 7.81
CA HIS A 93 8.10 -11.07 8.44
C HIS A 93 8.62 -9.80 7.74
N LYS A 94 9.95 -9.62 7.67
CA LYS A 94 10.53 -8.38 7.14
C LYS A 94 10.18 -8.12 5.66
N ARG A 95 10.06 -9.19 4.86
CA ARG A 95 9.75 -9.09 3.43
C ARG A 95 8.29 -8.76 3.18
N LEU A 96 7.37 -9.37 3.94
CA LEU A 96 5.95 -9.05 3.86
C LEU A 96 5.67 -7.62 4.35
N MET A 97 6.36 -7.16 5.41
CA MET A 97 6.24 -5.77 5.89
C MET A 97 6.78 -4.75 4.87
N LEU A 98 7.85 -5.11 4.14
CA LEU A 98 8.35 -4.30 3.02
C LEU A 98 7.32 -4.23 1.90
N CYS A 99 6.78 -5.37 1.45
CA CYS A 99 5.74 -5.41 0.42
C CYS A 99 4.49 -4.62 0.83
N ALA A 100 4.04 -4.75 2.08
CA ALA A 100 2.94 -3.95 2.61
C ALA A 100 3.22 -2.45 2.47
N THR A 101 4.40 -1.99 2.89
CA THR A 101 4.78 -0.58 2.80
C THR A 101 4.87 -0.09 1.36
N ILE A 102 5.37 -0.92 0.43
CA ILE A 102 5.40 -0.60 -1.00
C ILE A 102 3.99 -0.43 -1.58
N SER A 103 3.04 -1.28 -1.16
CA SER A 103 1.66 -1.25 -1.68
C SER A 103 0.90 0.05 -1.43
N ILE A 104 1.34 0.86 -0.45
CA ILE A 104 0.71 2.14 -0.09
C ILE A 104 1.51 3.36 -0.57
N LEU A 105 2.49 3.18 -1.45
CA LEU A 105 3.28 4.31 -1.97
C LEU A 105 2.47 5.26 -2.86
N GLY A 106 1.34 4.81 -3.43
CA GLY A 106 0.56 5.57 -4.42
C GLY A 106 0.29 7.03 -4.04
N PRO A 107 -0.33 7.33 -2.87
CA PRO A 107 -0.56 8.72 -2.45
C PRO A 107 0.73 9.52 -2.25
N GLY A 108 1.83 8.89 -1.80
CA GLY A 108 3.13 9.55 -1.66
C GLY A 108 3.72 9.93 -3.02
N LEU A 109 3.70 8.99 -3.96
CA LEU A 109 4.15 9.21 -5.33
C LEU A 109 3.31 10.25 -6.06
N GLY A 110 1.99 10.26 -5.82
CA GLY A 110 1.09 11.28 -6.39
C GLY A 110 1.39 12.71 -5.95
N ARG A 111 2.11 12.89 -4.83
CA ARG A 111 2.61 14.19 -4.36
C ARG A 111 4.04 14.49 -4.81
N LEU A 112 4.86 13.44 -4.95
CA LEU A 112 6.28 13.57 -5.25
C LEU A 112 6.57 13.74 -6.75
N LEU A 113 5.84 13.02 -7.60
CA LEU A 113 6.04 13.00 -9.04
C LEU A 113 5.14 14.04 -9.73
N PRO A 114 5.54 14.59 -10.89
CA PRO A 114 4.74 15.54 -11.65
C PRO A 114 3.60 14.84 -12.38
N MET A 115 2.67 14.23 -11.64
CA MET A 115 1.66 13.32 -12.19
C MET A 115 0.77 13.98 -13.26
N GLY A 116 0.48 15.28 -13.11
CA GLY A 116 -0.28 16.04 -14.10
C GLY A 116 0.39 16.09 -15.48
N SER A 117 1.72 16.06 -15.54
CA SER A 117 2.48 16.07 -16.80
C SER A 117 2.39 14.76 -17.57
N PHE A 118 2.01 13.65 -16.94
CA PHE A 118 1.84 12.35 -17.60
C PHE A 118 0.44 12.16 -18.21
N GLY A 119 -0.50 13.09 -17.98
CA GLY A 119 -1.85 13.03 -18.52
C GLY A 119 -2.56 11.70 -18.20
N SER A 120 -3.16 11.08 -19.22
CA SER A 120 -3.88 9.80 -19.08
C SER A 120 -2.99 8.62 -18.70
N ALA A 121 -1.67 8.73 -18.89
CA ALA A 121 -0.72 7.69 -18.50
C ALA A 121 -0.35 7.72 -17.01
N ALA A 122 -0.78 8.74 -16.25
CA ALA A 122 -0.42 8.92 -14.85
C ALA A 122 -0.68 7.67 -13.97
N PRO A 123 -1.85 6.98 -14.03
CA PRO A 123 -2.04 5.76 -13.25
C PRO A 123 -1.03 4.66 -13.59
N LEU A 124 -0.70 4.49 -14.88
CA LEU A 124 0.26 3.48 -15.33
C LEU A 124 1.68 3.83 -14.88
N VAL A 125 2.08 5.09 -14.94
CA VAL A 125 3.38 5.56 -14.41
C VAL A 125 3.48 5.25 -12.92
N MET A 126 2.42 5.53 -12.15
CA MET A 126 2.39 5.20 -10.72
C MET A 126 2.54 3.70 -10.48
N PHE A 127 1.81 2.86 -11.22
CA PHE A 127 1.94 1.40 -11.12
C PHE A 127 3.33 0.92 -11.51
N GLY A 128 3.93 1.49 -12.56
CA GLY A 128 5.29 1.19 -12.97
C GLY A 128 6.31 1.47 -11.86
N VAL A 129 6.20 2.62 -11.20
CA VAL A 129 7.09 2.97 -10.07
C VAL A 129 6.87 2.04 -8.88
N ILE A 130 5.63 1.78 -8.48
CA ILE A 130 5.34 0.83 -7.38
C ILE A 130 5.84 -0.57 -7.73
N GLY A 131 5.67 -1.01 -8.98
CA GLY A 131 6.18 -2.29 -9.48
C GLY A 131 7.70 -2.37 -9.42
N ALA A 132 8.41 -1.30 -9.82
CA ALA A 132 9.85 -1.22 -9.70
C ALA A 132 10.32 -1.34 -8.23
N PHE A 133 9.65 -0.63 -7.30
CA PHE A 133 9.91 -0.79 -5.86
C PHE A 133 9.61 -2.21 -5.36
N ALA A 134 8.53 -2.84 -5.83
CA ALA A 134 8.19 -4.22 -5.48
C ALA A 134 9.27 -5.21 -5.92
N CYS A 135 9.93 -4.95 -7.05
CA CYS A 135 11.05 -5.75 -7.57
C CYS A 135 12.38 -5.48 -6.86
N ALA A 136 12.55 -4.35 -6.17
CA ALA A 136 13.80 -4.01 -5.48
C ALA A 136 14.15 -5.03 -4.38
N GLY A 137 13.17 -5.47 -3.60
CA GLY A 137 13.37 -6.50 -2.57
C GLY A 137 13.86 -7.85 -3.12
N PRO A 138 13.17 -8.45 -4.11
CA PRO A 138 13.64 -9.64 -4.82
C PRO A 138 15.02 -9.48 -5.44
N ALA A 139 15.29 -8.34 -6.08
CA ALA A 139 16.59 -8.05 -6.68
C ALA A 139 17.70 -8.05 -5.61
N MET A 140 17.46 -7.42 -4.45
CA MET A 140 18.41 -7.42 -3.34
C MET A 140 18.63 -8.83 -2.76
N ASP A 141 17.58 -9.65 -2.66
CA ASP A 141 17.72 -11.06 -2.27
C ASP A 141 18.57 -11.84 -3.28
N LEU A 142 18.37 -11.63 -4.57
CA LEU A 142 19.16 -12.28 -5.62
C LEU A 142 20.63 -11.83 -5.56
N ILE A 143 20.90 -10.54 -5.40
CA ILE A 143 22.26 -9.99 -5.30
C ILE A 143 22.99 -10.51 -4.06
N THR A 144 22.33 -10.48 -2.90
CA THR A 144 22.99 -10.77 -1.61
C THR A 144 22.96 -12.25 -1.21
N ARG A 145 21.97 -13.02 -1.69
CA ARG A 145 21.74 -14.42 -1.28
C ARG A 145 21.71 -15.39 -2.45
N ARG A 146 21.81 -14.92 -3.70
CA ARG A 146 21.68 -15.72 -4.95
C ARG A 146 20.36 -16.47 -5.08
N ARG A 147 19.34 -16.10 -4.30
CA ARG A 147 18.01 -16.71 -4.33
C ARG A 147 16.96 -15.74 -3.83
N VAL A 148 15.85 -15.65 -4.55
CA VAL A 148 14.66 -14.90 -4.13
C VAL A 148 13.90 -15.73 -3.08
N HIS A 149 13.60 -15.12 -1.93
CA HIS A 149 12.83 -15.78 -0.89
C HIS A 149 11.35 -15.91 -1.26
N ASN A 150 10.70 -17.02 -0.89
CA ASN A 150 9.32 -17.33 -1.28
C ASN A 150 8.29 -16.28 -0.86
N ALA A 151 8.55 -15.53 0.21
CA ALA A 151 7.71 -14.41 0.65
C ALA A 151 7.48 -13.37 -0.44
N TYR A 152 8.46 -13.15 -1.33
CA TYR A 152 8.30 -12.20 -2.43
C TYR A 152 7.36 -12.69 -3.52
N TYR A 153 7.26 -14.01 -3.76
CA TYR A 153 6.25 -14.51 -4.69
C TYR A 153 4.85 -14.14 -4.21
N TRP A 154 4.57 -14.23 -2.91
CA TRP A 154 3.28 -13.81 -2.36
C TRP A 154 3.12 -12.30 -2.31
N GLY A 155 4.09 -11.57 -1.75
CA GLY A 155 4.01 -10.14 -1.58
C GLY A 155 3.97 -9.38 -2.90
N VAL A 156 4.92 -9.65 -3.80
CA VAL A 156 5.01 -8.99 -5.11
C VAL A 156 3.87 -9.43 -6.01
N ALA A 157 3.50 -10.71 -6.06
CA ALA A 157 2.35 -11.12 -6.88
C ALA A 157 1.05 -10.47 -6.39
N THR A 158 0.85 -10.30 -5.08
CA THR A 158 -0.33 -9.59 -4.56
C THR A 158 -0.35 -8.13 -5.05
N ILE A 159 0.79 -7.44 -5.00
CA ILE A 159 0.91 -6.07 -5.51
C ILE A 159 0.63 -6.01 -7.01
N LEU A 160 1.28 -6.85 -7.81
CA LEU A 160 1.12 -6.84 -9.27
C LEU A 160 -0.29 -7.25 -9.69
N LEU A 161 -0.85 -8.28 -9.05
CA LEU A 161 -2.23 -8.71 -9.28
C LEU A 161 -3.19 -7.56 -8.97
N SER A 162 -2.98 -6.82 -7.88
CA SER A 162 -3.81 -5.67 -7.53
C SER A 162 -3.82 -4.63 -8.66
N MET A 163 -2.66 -4.32 -9.25
CA MET A 163 -2.55 -3.37 -10.36
C MET A 163 -3.34 -3.83 -11.59
N VAL A 164 -3.27 -5.13 -11.90
CA VAL A 164 -3.97 -5.72 -13.05
C VAL A 164 -5.48 -5.69 -12.86
N VAL A 165 -5.98 -5.99 -11.64
CA VAL A 165 -7.43 -6.07 -11.40
C VAL A 165 -8.09 -4.70 -11.18
N ILE A 166 -7.33 -3.66 -10.82
CA ILE A 166 -7.89 -2.32 -10.54
C ILE A 166 -8.66 -1.77 -11.74
N GLY A 167 -8.10 -1.82 -12.95
CA GLY A 167 -8.76 -1.31 -14.16
C GLY A 167 -10.08 -2.02 -14.45
N PRO A 168 -10.07 -3.35 -14.63
CA PRO A 168 -11.28 -4.13 -14.84
C PRO A 168 -12.35 -3.91 -13.76
N ILE A 169 -11.97 -3.90 -12.48
CA ILE A 169 -12.92 -3.68 -11.38
C ILE A 169 -13.49 -2.26 -11.43
N ALA A 170 -12.64 -1.25 -11.63
CA ALA A 170 -13.05 0.16 -11.65
C ALA A 170 -14.12 0.46 -12.69
N PHE A 171 -14.01 -0.15 -13.87
CA PHE A 171 -14.95 0.06 -14.97
C PHE A 171 -16.02 -1.03 -15.09
N SER A 172 -16.06 -1.98 -14.16
CA SER A 172 -17.11 -2.99 -14.08
C SER A 172 -18.43 -2.39 -13.56
N PRO A 173 -19.59 -3.02 -13.83
CA PRO A 173 -20.87 -2.60 -13.26
C PRO A 173 -20.85 -2.40 -11.73
N PRO A 174 -20.30 -3.32 -10.90
CA PRO A 174 -20.23 -3.09 -9.45
C PRO A 174 -19.29 -1.95 -9.05
N GLY A 175 -18.18 -1.74 -9.77
CA GLY A 175 -17.27 -0.61 -9.50
C GLY A 175 -17.93 0.74 -9.75
N LEU A 176 -18.64 0.88 -10.87
CA LEU A 176 -19.41 2.08 -11.21
C LEU A 176 -20.61 2.29 -10.27
N ALA A 177 -21.29 1.20 -9.87
CA ALA A 177 -22.37 1.27 -8.89
C ALA A 177 -21.87 1.76 -7.52
N LEU A 178 -20.71 1.27 -7.07
CA LEU A 178 -20.08 1.72 -5.83
C LEU A 178 -19.71 3.21 -5.92
N LEU A 179 -19.10 3.65 -7.02
CA LEU A 179 -18.76 5.06 -7.22
C LEU A 179 -20.01 5.94 -7.11
N LYS A 180 -21.08 5.60 -7.85
CA LYS A 180 -22.34 6.34 -7.82
C LYS A 180 -22.96 6.38 -6.41
N ALA A 181 -22.88 5.28 -5.66
CA ALA A 181 -23.37 5.23 -4.28
C ALA A 181 -22.60 6.19 -3.36
N VAL A 182 -21.28 6.29 -3.53
CA VAL A 182 -20.45 7.21 -2.75
C VAL A 182 -20.76 8.68 -3.11
N GLU A 183 -20.95 8.98 -4.39
CA GLU A 183 -21.27 10.32 -4.90
C GLU A 183 -22.65 10.83 -4.44
N THR A 184 -23.64 9.93 -4.35
CA THR A 184 -25.03 10.28 -4.02
C THR A 184 -25.33 10.32 -2.51
N THR A 185 -24.39 9.91 -1.66
CA THR A 185 -24.57 9.98 -0.21
C THR A 185 -24.35 11.41 0.28
N PRO A 186 -25.37 12.12 0.81
CA PRO A 186 -25.20 13.50 1.25
C PRO A 186 -24.18 13.61 2.39
N PRO A 187 -23.40 14.70 2.47
CA PRO A 187 -22.54 14.96 3.61
C PRO A 187 -23.41 15.11 4.87
N ARG A 188 -23.11 14.32 5.90
CA ARG A 188 -23.69 14.48 7.24
C ARG A 188 -22.89 15.49 8.03
#